data_AF-A0A2V9P047-F1
#
_entry.id   AF-A0A2V9P047-F1
#
_cell.length_a   1.000
_cell.length_b   1.000
_cell.length_c   1.000
_cell.angle_alpha   90.00
_cell.angle_beta   90.00
_cell.angle_gamma   90.00
#
_symmetry.space_group_name_H-M   'P 1'
#
loop_
_entity.id
_entity.type
_entity.pdbx_description
1 polymer ?
#
loop_
_entity_poly.entity_id
_entity_poly.type
_entity_poly.pdbx_seq_one_letter_code
_entity_poly.pdbx_strand_id
1 'polypeptide(L)'
;MAYKETFWMACDSTEQLRAEYGPFQSRNEAEQEARKLGFGYLLRYEHIIGENDEIQEVRCIFLELAPSTAPPRVNRRLHTRCATCGESAAHDEAWRAEVWADIHEFEHARHRVRLFEQTRAEGLREIGDWRDTCA
;
A
#
# COMPACT_ATOMS: atom_id res chain seq x y z
N MET A 1 30.76 27.76 -2.87
CA MET A 1 29.30 27.96 -2.63
C MET A 1 28.74 26.66 -2.07
N ALA A 2 28.29 26.67 -0.81
CA ALA A 2 27.65 25.48 -0.25
C ALA A 2 26.28 25.27 -0.90
N TYR A 3 25.99 24.07 -1.38
CA TYR A 3 24.68 23.71 -1.93
C TYR A 3 24.02 22.65 -1.05
N LYS A 4 22.70 22.55 -1.17
CA LYS A 4 21.85 21.72 -0.31
C LYS A 4 21.18 20.64 -1.13
N GLU A 5 21.43 19.39 -0.76
CA GLU A 5 20.67 18.25 -1.27
C GLU A 5 19.53 17.90 -0.33
N THR A 6 18.38 17.49 -0.87
CA THR A 6 17.19 17.15 -0.10
C THR A 6 16.65 15.80 -0.52
N PHE A 7 16.50 14.90 0.44
CA PHE A 7 15.94 13.56 0.24
C PHE A 7 14.66 13.42 1.05
N TRP A 8 13.63 12.84 0.44
CA TRP A 8 12.33 12.60 1.08
C TRP A 8 12.16 11.11 1.35
N MET A 9 11.73 10.78 2.57
CA MET A 9 11.42 9.42 3.01
C MET A 9 10.04 9.42 3.67
N ALA A 10 9.35 8.29 3.61
CA ALA A 10 8.18 7.99 4.41
C ALA A 10 8.61 7.31 5.71
N CYS A 11 7.95 7.64 6.83
CA CYS A 11 8.35 7.16 8.15
C CYS A 11 7.17 6.89 9.09
N ASP A 12 7.22 5.80 9.83
CA ASP A 12 6.15 5.40 10.77
C ASP A 12 6.18 6.18 12.10
N SER A 13 7.36 6.53 12.60
CA SER A 13 7.58 7.19 13.90
C SER A 13 8.76 8.17 13.88
N THR A 14 8.92 8.96 14.95
CA THR A 14 10.09 9.82 15.17
C THR A 14 11.18 9.16 16.03
N GLU A 15 11.05 7.86 16.32
CA GLU A 15 11.96 7.12 17.19
C GLU A 15 13.23 6.66 16.45
N GLN A 16 14.23 6.20 17.21
CA GLN A 16 15.50 5.75 16.61
C GLN A 16 15.34 4.43 15.84
N LEU A 17 14.42 3.56 16.26
CA LEU A 17 14.08 2.28 15.61
C LEU A 17 12.82 2.42 14.76
N ARG A 18 12.89 3.28 13.74
CA ARG A 18 11.77 3.56 12.84
C ARG A 18 11.88 2.83 11.51
N ALA A 19 10.75 2.59 10.87
CA ALA A 19 10.71 2.09 9.50
C ALA A 19 10.82 3.28 8.54
N GLU A 20 11.87 3.30 7.71
CA GLU A 20 12.08 4.30 6.68
C GLU A 20 11.89 3.68 5.29
N TYR A 21 11.12 4.36 4.43
CA TYR A 21 10.90 3.94 3.05
C TYR A 21 11.18 5.09 2.09
N GLY A 22 11.99 4.87 1.05
CA GLY A 22 12.48 5.88 0.13
C GLY A 22 13.92 5.59 -0.34
N PRO A 23 14.64 6.57 -0.93
CA PRO A 23 14.29 7.98 -1.10
C PRO A 23 13.37 8.27 -2.30
N PHE A 24 12.56 9.33 -2.17
CA PHE A 24 11.64 9.83 -3.20
C PHE A 24 12.12 11.14 -3.80
N GLN A 25 11.70 11.40 -5.04
CA GLN A 25 12.12 12.59 -5.80
C GLN A 25 11.36 13.84 -5.37
N SER A 26 10.17 13.70 -4.80
CA SER A 26 9.35 14.83 -4.36
C SER A 26 8.64 14.55 -3.03
N ARG A 27 8.30 15.63 -2.32
CA ARG A 27 7.45 15.57 -1.12
C ARG A 27 6.12 14.87 -1.40
N ASN A 28 5.49 15.18 -2.54
CA ASN A 28 4.16 14.67 -2.87
C ASN A 28 4.19 13.16 -3.10
N GLU A 29 5.21 12.66 -3.79
CA GLU A 29 5.45 11.22 -3.96
C GLU A 29 5.64 10.52 -2.61
N ALA A 30 6.51 11.06 -1.76
CA ALA A 30 6.74 10.52 -0.42
C ALA A 30 5.46 10.50 0.43
N GLU A 31 4.63 11.55 0.34
CA GLU A 31 3.35 11.62 1.05
C GLU A 31 2.36 10.56 0.56
N GLN A 32 2.27 10.34 -0.75
CA GLN A 32 1.39 9.32 -1.31
C GLN A 32 1.80 7.92 -0.87
N GLU A 33 3.11 7.60 -0.88
CA GLU A 33 3.61 6.32 -0.41
C GLU A 33 3.46 6.15 1.12
N ALA A 34 3.74 7.20 1.90
CA ALA A 34 3.50 7.19 3.33
C ALA A 34 2.03 6.88 3.66
N ARG A 35 1.09 7.52 2.97
CA ARG A 35 -0.35 7.25 3.10
C ARG A 35 -0.74 5.83 2.69
N LYS A 36 -0.10 5.25 1.67
CA LYS A 36 -0.35 3.86 1.26
C LYS A 36 0.09 2.86 2.33
N LEU A 37 1.22 3.13 2.98
CA LEU A 37 1.80 2.28 4.03
C LEU A 37 1.22 2.53 5.43
N GLY A 38 0.42 3.59 5.60
CA GLY A 38 -0.13 3.97 6.91
C GLY A 38 0.89 4.67 7.82
N PHE A 39 1.95 5.23 7.23
CA PHE A 39 2.99 5.97 7.93
C PHE A 39 2.51 7.40 8.26
N GLY A 40 2.75 7.82 9.50
CA GLY A 40 2.28 9.10 10.03
C GLY A 40 3.22 10.29 9.76
N TYR A 41 4.45 10.04 9.32
CA TYR A 41 5.48 11.05 9.19
C TYR A 41 6.17 10.99 7.83
N LEU A 42 6.67 12.14 7.39
CA LEU A 42 7.70 12.24 6.37
C LEU A 42 9.01 12.62 7.02
N LEU A 43 10.10 12.04 6.54
CA LEU A 43 11.44 12.38 6.96
C LEU A 43 12.16 13.05 5.79
N ARG A 44 12.64 14.27 6.03
CA ARG A 44 13.44 15.04 5.09
C ARG A 44 14.88 15.10 5.56
N TYR A 45 15.78 14.46 4.82
CA TYR A 45 17.21 14.61 5.01
C TYR A 45 17.71 15.79 4.18
N GLU A 46 18.39 16.73 4.83
CA GLU A 46 19.08 17.82 4.15
C GLU A 46 20.58 17.67 4.36
N HIS A 47 21.34 17.53 3.28
CA HIS A 47 22.80 17.53 3.31
C HIS A 47 23.30 18.90 2.87
N ILE A 48 24.05 19.58 3.73
CA ILE A 48 24.75 20.81 3.40
C ILE A 48 26.15 20.43 2.95
N ILE A 49 26.42 20.62 1.65
CA ILE A 49 27.68 20.24 1.03
C ILE A 49 28.58 21.47 0.94
N GLY A 50 29.80 21.32 1.46
CA GLY A 50 30.85 22.35 1.45
C GLY A 50 31.53 22.53 0.09
N GLU A 51 32.53 23.40 0.03
CA GLU A 51 33.19 23.75 -1.24
C GLU A 51 34.07 22.62 -1.81
N ASN A 52 34.43 21.63 -0.99
CA ASN A 52 35.21 20.46 -1.37
C ASN A 52 34.35 19.20 -1.59
N ASP A 53 33.04 19.36 -1.82
CA ASP A 53 32.05 18.27 -1.89
C ASP A 53 31.97 17.40 -0.61
N GLU A 54 32.39 17.95 0.52
CA GLU A 54 32.26 17.30 1.83
C GLU A 54 30.91 17.62 2.47
N ILE A 55 30.25 16.61 3.06
CA ILE A 55 29.03 16.82 3.85
C ILE A 55 29.42 17.50 5.16
N GLN A 56 29.06 18.76 5.31
CA GLN A 56 29.34 19.54 6.52
C GLN A 56 28.27 19.36 7.59
N GLU A 57 27.01 19.20 7.16
CA GLU A 57 25.89 19.08 8.08
C GLU A 57 24.80 18.18 7.49
N VAL A 58 24.21 17.33 8.33
CA VAL A 58 23.04 16.51 8.01
C VAL A 58 21.90 16.93 8.93
N ARG A 59 20.79 17.39 8.35
CA ARG A 59 19.58 17.74 9.09
C ARG A 59 18.49 16.72 8.83
N CYS A 60 17.92 16.20 9.92
CA CYS A 60 16.78 15.29 9.88
C CYS A 60 15.54 16.04 10.33
N ILE A 61 14.61 16.27 9.41
CA ILE A 61 13.39 17.03 9.68
C ILE A 61 12.20 16.10 9.54
N PHE A 62 11.49 15.87 10.64
CA PHE A 62 10.26 15.09 10.66
C PHE A 62 9.08 16.01 10.42
N LEU A 63 8.25 15.68 9.44
CA LEU A 63 6.99 16.35 9.15
C LEU A 63 5.86 15.39 9.47
N GLU A 64 5.04 15.74 10.46
CA GLU A 64 3.81 15.00 10.75
C GLU A 64 2.81 15.21 9.60
N LEU A 65 2.29 14.11 9.07
CA LEU A 65 1.23 14.16 8.09
C LEU A 65 -0.09 14.39 8.81
N ALA A 66 -0.91 15.30 8.30
CA ALA A 66 -2.25 15.48 8.82
C ALA A 66 -2.97 14.13 8.80
N PRO A 67 -3.68 13.77 9.90
CA PRO A 67 -4.40 12.51 9.96
C PRO A 67 -5.31 12.44 8.75
N SER A 68 -5.10 11.39 7.95
CA SER A 68 -5.88 11.17 6.75
C SER A 68 -7.36 11.10 7.15
N THR A 69 -8.15 12.08 6.72
CA THR A 69 -9.62 11.99 6.76
C THR A 69 -10.16 10.93 5.79
N ALA A 70 -9.30 10.34 4.95
CA ALA A 70 -9.67 9.15 4.21
C ALA A 70 -9.92 8.03 5.21
N PRO A 71 -11.10 7.39 5.16
CA PRO A 71 -11.43 6.31 6.08
C PRO A 71 -10.32 5.25 6.05
N PRO A 72 -9.98 4.63 7.19
CA PRO A 72 -9.04 3.53 7.23
C PRO A 72 -9.44 2.55 6.13
N ARG A 73 -8.47 2.03 5.36
CA ARG A 73 -8.71 0.99 4.36
C ARG A 73 -9.54 -0.07 5.06
N VAL A 74 -10.83 -0.10 4.74
CA VAL A 74 -11.73 -1.07 5.34
C VAL A 74 -11.15 -2.39 4.88
N ASN A 75 -10.69 -3.21 5.82
CA ASN A 75 -10.33 -4.60 5.55
C ASN A 75 -11.60 -5.26 5.00
N ARG A 76 -11.74 -5.13 3.68
CA ARG A 76 -12.86 -5.59 2.89
C ARG A 76 -12.62 -7.07 2.74
N ARG A 77 -13.27 -7.85 3.61
CA ARG A 77 -13.17 -9.29 3.56
C ARG A 77 -13.69 -9.75 2.22
N LEU A 78 -12.83 -10.38 1.45
CA LEU A 78 -13.15 -10.90 0.12
C LEU A 78 -13.61 -12.34 0.27
N HIS A 79 -14.53 -12.75 -0.58
CA HIS A 79 -15.06 -14.09 -0.61
C HIS A 79 -15.03 -14.61 -2.05
N THR A 80 -14.43 -15.76 -2.26
CA THR A 80 -14.50 -16.47 -3.53
C THR A 80 -15.56 -17.56 -3.43
N ARG A 81 -16.33 -17.76 -4.51
CA ARG A 81 -17.26 -18.88 -4.63
C ARG A 81 -17.29 -19.41 -6.05
N CYS A 82 -17.10 -20.72 -6.22
CA CYS A 82 -17.25 -21.38 -7.51
C CYS A 82 -18.73 -21.44 -7.91
N ALA A 83 -19.04 -20.98 -9.13
CA ALA A 83 -20.39 -21.04 -9.69
C ALA A 83 -20.83 -22.46 -10.05
N THR A 84 -19.88 -23.38 -10.21
CA THR A 84 -20.13 -24.75 -10.68
C THR A 84 -20.30 -25.74 -9.52
N CYS A 85 -19.32 -25.81 -8.61
CA CYS A 85 -19.36 -26.75 -7.47
C CYS A 85 -19.80 -26.11 -6.15
N GLY A 86 -19.87 -24.78 -6.07
CA GLY A 86 -20.29 -24.06 -4.88
C GLY A 86 -19.22 -23.90 -3.80
N GLU A 87 -18.02 -24.43 -4.00
CA GLU A 87 -16.91 -24.28 -3.04
C GLU A 87 -16.56 -22.80 -2.84
N SER A 88 -16.24 -22.43 -1.60
CA SER A 88 -16.03 -21.03 -1.23
C SER A 88 -14.93 -20.86 -0.20
N ALA A 89 -14.20 -19.74 -0.29
CA ALA A 89 -13.19 -19.33 0.67
C ALA A 89 -13.31 -17.83 1.00
N ALA A 90 -12.74 -17.41 2.13
CA ALA A 90 -12.69 -16.02 2.56
C ALA A 90 -11.24 -15.56 2.68
N HIS A 91 -10.96 -14.34 2.25
CA HIS A 91 -9.61 -13.80 2.08
C HIS A 91 -9.52 -12.37 2.63
N ASP A 92 -8.40 -12.07 3.26
CA ASP A 92 -8.11 -10.72 3.76
C ASP A 92 -7.41 -9.86 2.68
N GLU A 93 -6.66 -10.49 1.78
CA GLU A 93 -5.96 -9.84 0.68
C GLU A 93 -6.48 -10.26 -0.70
N ALA A 94 -6.50 -9.32 -1.65
CA ALA A 94 -6.98 -9.55 -3.03
C ALA A 94 -6.18 -10.63 -3.77
N TRP A 95 -4.84 -10.61 -3.64
CA TRP A 95 -3.98 -11.59 -4.29
C TRP A 95 -4.26 -13.04 -3.83
N ARG A 96 -4.69 -13.24 -2.56
CA ARG A 96 -5.07 -14.57 -2.08
C ARG A 96 -6.34 -15.08 -2.74
N ALA A 97 -7.31 -14.18 -2.96
CA ALA A 97 -8.55 -14.50 -3.66
C ALA A 97 -8.28 -14.88 -5.13
N GLU A 98 -7.38 -14.18 -5.80
CA GLU A 98 -6.93 -14.49 -7.17
C GLU A 98 -6.25 -15.86 -7.23
N VAL A 99 -5.23 -16.10 -6.40
CA VAL A 99 -4.49 -17.37 -6.39
C VAL A 99 -5.41 -18.56 -6.09
N TRP A 100 -6.31 -18.41 -5.13
CA TRP A 100 -7.28 -19.46 -4.82
C TRP A 100 -8.16 -19.79 -6.03
N ALA A 101 -8.64 -18.76 -6.73
CA ALA A 101 -9.49 -18.93 -7.88
C ALA A 101 -8.74 -19.57 -9.07
N ASP A 102 -7.49 -19.17 -9.30
CA ASP A 102 -6.64 -19.75 -10.35
C ASP A 102 -6.36 -21.22 -10.10
N ILE A 103 -6.01 -21.59 -8.87
CA ILE A 103 -5.82 -22.99 -8.48
C ILE A 103 -7.11 -23.77 -8.71
N HIS A 104 -8.25 -23.25 -8.24
CA HIS A 104 -9.53 -23.94 -8.36
C HIS A 104 -9.97 -24.13 -9.82
N GLU A 105 -9.84 -23.11 -10.67
CA GLU A 105 -10.18 -23.17 -12.10
C GLU A 105 -9.19 -24.06 -12.88
N PHE A 106 -7.94 -24.16 -12.43
CA PHE A 106 -6.94 -25.07 -12.99
C PHE A 106 -7.22 -26.53 -12.62
N GLU A 107 -7.51 -26.81 -11.36
CA GLU A 107 -7.81 -28.16 -10.86
C GLU A 107 -9.15 -28.69 -11.39
N HIS A 108 -10.10 -27.78 -11.66
CA HIS A 108 -11.43 -28.14 -12.14
C HIS A 108 -11.75 -27.48 -13.48
N ALA A 109 -11.55 -28.23 -14.56
CA ALA A 109 -11.88 -27.78 -15.90
C ALA A 109 -13.35 -27.33 -16.00
N ARG A 110 -13.58 -26.14 -16.59
CA ARG A 110 -14.91 -25.50 -16.77
C ARG A 110 -15.56 -25.01 -15.47
N HIS A 111 -14.83 -24.94 -14.36
CA HIS A 111 -15.27 -24.18 -13.20
C HIS A 111 -15.01 -22.69 -13.43
N ARG A 112 -15.85 -21.85 -12.81
CA ARG A 112 -15.67 -20.40 -12.83
C ARG A 112 -15.90 -19.84 -11.45
N VAL A 113 -14.93 -19.11 -10.94
CA VAL A 113 -14.96 -18.52 -9.60
C VAL A 113 -15.46 -17.08 -9.69
N ARG A 114 -16.39 -16.77 -8.79
CA ARG A 114 -16.93 -15.42 -8.57
C ARG A 114 -16.30 -14.83 -7.33
N LEU A 115 -16.06 -13.52 -7.35
CA LEU A 115 -15.52 -12.76 -6.22
C LEU A 115 -16.61 -11.88 -5.62
N PHE A 116 -16.63 -11.83 -4.30
CA PHE A 116 -17.56 -11.03 -3.52
C PHE A 116 -16.79 -10.21 -2.49
N GLU A 117 -17.31 -9.04 -2.20
CA GLU A 117 -16.83 -8.15 -1.14
C GLU A 117 -17.85 -8.08 -0.02
N GLN A 118 -17.40 -8.22 1.23
CA GLN A 118 -18.24 -8.02 2.40
C GLN A 118 -18.35 -6.52 2.71
N THR A 119 -19.55 -5.97 2.56
CA THR A 119 -19.87 -4.58 2.94
C THR A 119 -20.62 -4.54 4.26
N ARG A 120 -20.38 -3.50 5.07
CA ARG A 120 -21.06 -3.33 6.38
C ARG A 120 -22.58 -3.13 6.25
N ALA A 121 -23.05 -2.65 5.11
CA ALA A 121 -24.45 -2.27 4.91
C ALA A 121 -25.27 -3.27 4.07
N GLU A 122 -24.64 -4.04 3.17
CA GLU A 122 -25.37 -4.84 2.16
C GLU A 122 -24.99 -6.34 2.16
N GLY A 123 -24.16 -6.80 3.11
CA GLY A 123 -23.70 -8.20 3.11
C GLY A 123 -22.68 -8.45 2.00
N LEU A 124 -22.80 -9.59 1.30
CA LEU A 124 -21.88 -9.97 0.21
C LEU A 124 -22.32 -9.34 -1.11
N ARG A 125 -21.48 -8.49 -1.69
CA ARG A 125 -21.66 -7.88 -3.01
C ARG A 125 -20.73 -8.52 -4.03
N GLU A 126 -21.26 -9.02 -5.15
CA GLU A 126 -20.43 -9.58 -6.23
C GLU A 126 -19.63 -8.46 -6.93
N ILE A 127 -18.34 -8.72 -7.17
CA ILE A 127 -17.48 -7.87 -8.01
C ILE A 127 -17.53 -8.44 -9.42
N GLY A 128 -18.28 -7.78 -10.30
CA GLY A 128 -18.33 -8.12 -11.73
C GLY A 128 -16.98 -7.89 -12.42
N ASP A 129 -16.66 -8.73 -13.39
CA ASP A 129 -15.48 -8.62 -14.27
C ASP A 129 -14.14 -8.49 -13.52
N TRP A 130 -14.09 -9.01 -12.29
CA TRP A 130 -12.91 -8.95 -11.43
C TRP A 130 -11.69 -9.67 -12.02
N ARG A 131 -11.93 -10.67 -12.88
CA ARG A 131 -10.89 -11.36 -13.65
C ARG A 131 -10.30 -10.49 -14.75
N ASP A 132 -11.09 -9.62 -15.38
CA ASP A 132 -10.66 -8.80 -16.51
C ASP A 132 -9.94 -7.52 -16.07
N THR A 133 -10.05 -7.16 -14.78
CA THR A 133 -9.40 -5.96 -14.22
C THR A 133 -7.91 -6.18 -13.93
N CYS A 134 -7.46 -7.43 -13.88
CA CYS A 134 -6.07 -7.81 -13.55
C CYS A 134 -5.26 -8.30 -14.77
N ALA A 135 -5.80 -8.17 -15.98
CA ALA A 135 -5.16 -8.59 -17.24
C ALA A 135 -4.36 -7.46 -17.92
#